data_AF-A0A7C3A513-F1
#
_entry.id   AF-A0A7C3A513-F1
#
_cell.length_a   1.000
_cell.length_b   1.000
_cell.length_c   1.000
_cell.angle_alpha   90.00
_cell.angle_beta   90.00
_cell.angle_gamma   90.00
#
_symmetry.space_group_name_H-M   'P 1'
#
loop_
_entity.id
_entity.type
_entity.pdbx_description
1 polymer ?
#
loop_
_entity_poly.entity_id
_entity_poly.type
_entity_poly.pdbx_seq_one_letter_code
_entity_poly.pdbx_strand_id
1 'polypeptide(L)'
;MEPLPPGGVPIENGKRGGVCGLTRNRIAYIMAYRSNSPSRRSKMKVMVIGLDAPIAPRLYNYAKEGHLPAIWRIIENGVYAENCLVPFPTITPPNWTTIVTGASLGTHGITCFNVHNPGDPLNVTHQGFDTADCRAEYIWNAAERVGKRSIIINYPSTWPPTIKEGIQIGGAGLWVNEWRYKQTGVKCTLAGEQLFATEEYPQGTTIKLRTAEGWENMPDVSRALEADLPLKYRLAVFDVEPVTWYLLLLDEGEGFKKAIISEEKNVKSALAELKVGEWTPNITRRFKTSEGQKEAIFRFKLLELEPDGSGVKLYLTPLCALEGWGYPEEICGEIKSEGGLPMPHAGFQAFNLEWVDGETFLEILELAHVWLADAAEYLLKNKDWDLYFMHAHCPDHAYHSFATRMDPLTAQSDEQAKFYQDIEL
;
A
#
# COMPACT_ATOMS: atom_id res chain seq x y z
N MET A 1 -14.25 -51.79 9.72
CA MET A 1 -15.32 -50.92 10.23
C MET A 1 -16.10 -50.45 9.03
N GLU A 2 -17.38 -50.81 8.97
CA GLU A 2 -18.32 -50.55 7.88
C GLU A 2 -18.63 -49.05 7.72
N PRO A 3 -19.04 -48.58 6.53
CA PRO A 3 -19.62 -47.26 6.35
C PRO A 3 -21.11 -47.27 6.74
N LEU A 4 -21.51 -46.26 7.53
CA LEU A 4 -22.90 -46.00 7.92
C LEU A 4 -23.77 -45.57 6.71
N PRO A 5 -25.05 -45.99 6.64
CA PRO A 5 -25.94 -45.67 5.54
C PRO A 5 -26.62 -44.29 5.69
N PRO A 6 -27.09 -43.67 4.58
CA PRO A 6 -27.86 -42.43 4.64
C PRO A 6 -29.31 -42.70 5.09
N GLY A 7 -29.69 -42.11 6.22
CA GLY A 7 -31.07 -42.15 6.73
C GLY A 7 -31.97 -41.15 5.99
N GLY A 8 -32.80 -41.66 5.08
CA GLY A 8 -33.96 -40.95 4.56
C GLY A 8 -35.19 -41.22 5.43
N VAL A 9 -35.93 -40.18 5.78
CA VAL A 9 -37.26 -40.28 6.42
C VAL A 9 -38.34 -40.15 5.33
N PRO A 10 -39.31 -41.07 5.23
CA PRO A 10 -40.43 -40.95 4.30
C PRO A 10 -41.55 -40.13 4.93
N ILE A 11 -42.14 -39.19 4.18
CA ILE A 11 -43.40 -38.53 4.54
C ILE A 11 -44.51 -39.11 3.68
N GLU A 12 -45.46 -39.78 4.34
CA GLU A 12 -46.66 -40.36 3.75
C GLU A 12 -47.67 -39.31 3.27
N ASN A 13 -48.36 -39.66 2.19
CA ASN A 13 -49.44 -38.91 1.56
C ASN A 13 -50.79 -39.15 2.25
N GLY A 14 -51.60 -38.10 2.39
CA GLY A 14 -53.00 -38.21 2.80
C GLY A 14 -53.89 -37.00 2.46
N LYS A 15 -54.41 -36.95 1.22
CA LYS A 15 -55.77 -36.57 0.72
C LYS A 15 -56.52 -35.37 1.37
N ARG A 16 -57.28 -34.49 0.69
CA ARG A 16 -57.80 -34.34 -0.69
C ARG A 16 -58.61 -33.00 -0.74
N GLY A 17 -58.70 -32.40 -1.94
CA GLY A 17 -59.80 -31.49 -2.37
C GLY A 17 -59.34 -30.04 -2.61
N GLY A 18 -59.52 -29.39 -3.76
CA GLY A 18 -60.26 -29.75 -4.97
C GLY A 18 -59.65 -29.09 -6.22
N VAL A 19 -60.16 -29.55 -7.36
CA VAL A 19 -59.67 -29.35 -8.73
C VAL A 19 -60.36 -28.16 -9.38
N CYS A 20 -59.61 -27.27 -10.05
CA CYS A 20 -59.94 -26.59 -11.31
C CYS A 20 -58.70 -25.72 -11.65
N GLY A 21 -57.90 -25.90 -12.70
CA GLY A 21 -58.23 -26.05 -14.11
C GLY A 21 -57.01 -25.53 -14.90
N LEU A 22 -56.39 -26.42 -15.67
CA LEU A 22 -55.81 -26.20 -17.01
C LEU A 22 -55.10 -24.86 -17.35
N THR A 23 -53.81 -24.99 -17.60
CA THR A 23 -53.08 -24.66 -18.85
C THR A 23 -51.89 -23.68 -18.78
N ARG A 24 -50.81 -24.18 -19.41
CA ARG A 24 -49.76 -23.47 -20.18
C ARG A 24 -48.59 -22.85 -19.41
N ASN A 25 -47.45 -23.54 -19.56
CA ASN A 25 -46.12 -23.00 -19.88
C ASN A 25 -46.10 -21.48 -20.06
N ARG A 26 -45.40 -20.77 -19.17
CA ARG A 26 -44.87 -19.44 -19.46
C ARG A 26 -43.38 -19.44 -19.16
N ILE A 27 -42.63 -19.67 -20.25
CA ILE A 27 -41.28 -19.17 -20.45
C ILE A 27 -41.32 -17.66 -20.21
N ALA A 28 -40.62 -17.18 -19.19
CA ALA A 28 -40.43 -15.75 -19.00
C ALA A 28 -39.36 -15.26 -20.00
N TYR A 29 -39.82 -14.82 -21.17
CA TYR A 29 -39.03 -13.96 -22.04
C TYR A 29 -38.86 -12.59 -21.34
N ILE A 30 -37.62 -12.24 -21.00
CA ILE A 30 -37.25 -10.86 -20.71
C ILE A 30 -37.29 -10.12 -22.05
N MET A 31 -38.38 -9.40 -22.33
CA MET A 31 -38.44 -8.45 -23.43
C MET A 31 -37.57 -7.25 -23.07
N ALA A 32 -36.41 -7.12 -23.72
CA ALA A 32 -35.66 -5.88 -23.76
C ALA A 32 -36.48 -4.83 -24.53
N TYR A 33 -37.00 -3.83 -23.81
CA TYR A 33 -37.62 -2.65 -24.41
C TYR A 33 -36.53 -1.87 -25.17
N ARG A 34 -36.52 -1.95 -26.51
CA ARG A 34 -35.70 -1.08 -27.36
C ARG A 34 -36.40 0.27 -27.48
N SER A 35 -35.98 1.24 -26.67
CA SER A 35 -36.28 2.66 -26.94
C SER A 35 -35.46 3.11 -28.17
N ASN A 36 -36.14 3.40 -29.28
CA ASN A 36 -35.55 4.05 -30.46
C ASN A 36 -35.39 5.56 -30.21
N SER A 37 -34.45 5.91 -29.33
CA SER A 37 -33.96 7.26 -29.12
C SER A 37 -32.43 7.17 -29.10
N PRO A 38 -31.68 7.98 -29.88
CA PRO A 38 -30.24 8.11 -29.70
C PRO A 38 -29.96 8.96 -28.45
N SER A 39 -30.52 8.58 -27.30
CA SER A 39 -30.06 9.10 -26.02
C SER A 39 -28.66 8.53 -25.83
N ARG A 40 -27.66 9.40 -25.66
CA ARG A 40 -26.32 9.06 -25.17
C ARG A 40 -26.44 7.97 -24.10
N ARG A 41 -26.19 6.70 -24.44
CA ARG A 41 -25.92 5.70 -23.40
C ARG A 41 -24.71 6.26 -22.68
N SER A 42 -24.88 6.61 -21.40
CA SER A 42 -23.74 6.94 -20.54
C SER A 42 -22.71 5.83 -20.74
N LYS A 43 -21.45 6.19 -21.07
CA LYS A 43 -20.37 5.20 -21.14
C LYS A 43 -20.42 4.40 -19.84
N MET A 44 -20.71 3.10 -19.92
CA MET A 44 -20.66 2.25 -18.73
C MET A 44 -19.21 2.17 -18.30
N LYS A 45 -18.95 2.57 -17.05
CA LYS A 45 -17.63 2.52 -16.43
C LYS A 45 -17.59 1.39 -15.43
N VAL A 46 -16.46 0.71 -15.33
CA VAL A 46 -16.23 -0.39 -14.40
C VAL A 46 -15.06 -0.05 -13.49
N MET A 47 -15.24 -0.26 -12.19
CA MET A 47 -14.24 0.02 -11.16
C MET A 47 -14.04 -1.23 -10.31
N VAL A 48 -12.78 -1.63 -10.15
CA VAL A 48 -12.34 -2.71 -9.27
C VAL A 48 -11.41 -2.11 -8.23
N ILE A 49 -11.86 -2.12 -6.97
CA ILE A 49 -11.07 -1.68 -5.82
C ILE A 49 -10.74 -2.93 -5.01
N GLY A 50 -9.44 -3.20 -4.91
CA GLY A 50 -8.91 -4.35 -4.22
C GLY A 50 -8.26 -3.98 -2.89
N LEU A 51 -8.63 -4.66 -1.82
CA LEU A 51 -7.91 -4.66 -0.54
C LEU A 51 -7.22 -6.01 -0.41
N ASP A 52 -5.94 -6.03 -0.06
CA ASP A 52 -5.17 -7.27 0.05
C ASP A 52 -5.36 -7.98 1.38
N ALA A 53 -5.62 -9.28 1.29
CA ALA A 53 -5.88 -10.21 2.39
C ALA A 53 -6.85 -9.74 3.50
N PRO A 54 -7.90 -8.91 3.28
CA PRO A 54 -8.80 -8.54 4.37
C PRO A 54 -9.52 -9.78 4.92
N ILE A 55 -9.68 -9.87 6.24
CA ILE A 55 -10.49 -10.92 6.86
C ILE A 55 -11.96 -10.59 6.59
N ALA A 56 -12.54 -11.22 5.56
CA ALA A 56 -13.86 -10.85 5.02
C ALA A 56 -15.01 -10.75 6.07
N PRO A 57 -15.14 -11.68 7.04
CA PRO A 57 -16.13 -11.54 8.11
C PRO A 57 -15.93 -10.29 8.98
N ARG A 58 -14.69 -9.89 9.24
CA ARG A 58 -14.38 -8.70 10.05
C ARG A 58 -14.68 -7.43 9.28
N LEU A 59 -14.26 -7.35 8.02
CA LEU A 59 -14.60 -6.24 7.14
C LEU A 59 -16.13 -6.03 7.04
N TYR A 60 -16.89 -7.12 6.92
CA TYR A 60 -18.35 -7.06 6.92
C TYR A 60 -18.91 -6.52 8.24
N ASN A 61 -18.42 -7.00 9.38
CA ASN A 61 -18.86 -6.54 10.70
C ASN A 61 -18.53 -5.05 10.91
N TYR A 62 -17.31 -4.61 10.60
CA TYR A 62 -16.92 -3.20 10.69
C TYR A 62 -17.77 -2.29 9.81
N ALA A 63 -18.09 -2.73 8.59
CA ALA A 63 -19.00 -2.00 7.71
C ALA A 63 -20.40 -1.92 8.33
N LYS A 64 -20.95 -3.04 8.80
CA LYS A 64 -22.29 -3.13 9.40
C LYS A 64 -22.42 -2.30 10.69
N GLU A 65 -21.35 -2.21 11.48
CA GLU A 65 -21.28 -1.43 12.72
C GLU A 65 -21.08 0.07 12.48
N GLY A 66 -20.86 0.47 11.22
CA GLY A 66 -20.78 1.88 10.81
C GLY A 66 -19.36 2.44 10.71
N HIS A 67 -18.33 1.63 10.95
CA HIS A 67 -16.93 2.04 10.84
C HIS A 67 -16.49 2.23 9.38
N LEU A 68 -17.07 1.46 8.45
CA LEU A 68 -16.74 1.52 7.02
C LEU A 68 -17.98 1.93 6.18
N PRO A 69 -18.48 3.18 6.29
CA PRO A 69 -19.76 3.59 5.73
C PRO A 69 -19.82 3.52 4.21
N ALA A 70 -18.69 3.75 3.52
CA ALA A 70 -18.62 3.61 2.07
C ALA A 70 -18.77 2.16 1.61
N ILE A 71 -18.13 1.22 2.31
CA ILE A 71 -18.22 -0.23 2.04
C ILE A 71 -19.64 -0.72 2.36
N TRP A 72 -20.21 -0.29 3.49
CA TRP A 72 -21.57 -0.64 3.87
C TRP A 72 -22.59 -0.23 2.80
N ARG A 73 -22.47 1.00 2.27
CA ARG A 73 -23.32 1.48 1.18
C ARG A 73 -23.20 0.61 -0.09
N ILE A 74 -22.00 0.12 -0.42
CA ILE A 74 -21.79 -0.78 -1.56
C ILE A 74 -22.47 -2.13 -1.31
N ILE A 75 -22.35 -2.67 -0.10
CA ILE A 75 -22.98 -3.94 0.30
C ILE A 75 -24.51 -3.84 0.23
N GLU A 76 -25.11 -2.82 0.85
CA GLU A 76 -26.57 -2.66 0.92
C GLU A 76 -27.24 -2.38 -0.42
N ASN A 77 -26.55 -1.68 -1.32
CA ASN A 77 -27.08 -1.29 -2.63
C ASN A 77 -26.59 -2.19 -3.77
N GLY A 78 -25.87 -3.26 -3.44
CA GLY A 78 -25.19 -4.13 -4.41
C GLY A 78 -25.50 -5.61 -4.21
N VAL A 79 -24.55 -6.44 -4.64
CA VAL A 79 -24.58 -7.88 -4.43
C VAL A 79 -23.36 -8.24 -3.58
N TYR A 80 -23.60 -8.86 -2.43
CA TYR A 80 -22.57 -9.38 -1.56
C TYR A 80 -22.54 -10.90 -1.63
N ALA A 81 -21.35 -11.45 -1.85
CA ALA A 81 -21.09 -12.89 -1.75
C ALA A 81 -20.27 -13.14 -0.49
N GLU A 82 -20.86 -13.86 0.47
CA GLU A 82 -20.22 -14.18 1.76
C GLU A 82 -18.93 -14.98 1.57
N ASN A 83 -18.91 -15.86 0.58
CA ASN A 83 -17.77 -16.70 0.25
C ASN A 83 -17.43 -16.57 -1.23
N CYS A 84 -16.23 -16.07 -1.53
CA CYS A 84 -15.64 -16.11 -2.86
C CYS A 84 -14.43 -17.05 -2.81
N LEU A 85 -14.49 -18.16 -3.53
CA LEU A 85 -13.40 -19.12 -3.56
C LEU A 85 -12.19 -18.52 -4.28
N VAL A 86 -11.06 -18.50 -3.57
CA VAL A 86 -9.78 -18.04 -4.08
C VAL A 86 -8.96 -19.21 -4.63
N PRO A 87 -8.13 -18.99 -5.66
CA PRO A 87 -7.19 -20.00 -6.12
C PRO A 87 -6.17 -20.40 -5.05
N PHE A 88 -5.71 -21.64 -5.12
CA PHE A 88 -4.60 -22.14 -4.30
C PHE A 88 -3.28 -22.14 -5.11
N PRO A 89 -2.15 -21.66 -4.54
CA PRO A 89 -1.99 -21.09 -3.19
C PRO A 89 -2.65 -19.71 -3.01
N THR A 90 -3.15 -19.45 -1.81
CA THR A 90 -3.86 -18.22 -1.41
C THR A 90 -2.88 -17.10 -1.05
N ILE A 91 -2.07 -16.70 -2.02
CA ILE A 91 -1.06 -15.64 -1.89
C ILE A 91 -1.23 -14.60 -3.00
N THR A 92 -0.68 -13.41 -2.78
CA THR A 92 -0.93 -12.20 -3.57
C THR A 92 -0.71 -12.38 -5.08
N PRO A 93 0.50 -12.66 -5.64
CA PRO A 93 0.69 -12.62 -7.10
C PRO A 93 -0.28 -13.53 -7.88
N PRO A 94 -0.45 -14.82 -7.52
CA PRO A 94 -1.42 -15.69 -8.19
C PRO A 94 -2.86 -15.22 -8.14
N ASN A 95 -3.31 -14.72 -6.98
CA ASN A 95 -4.69 -14.31 -6.77
C ASN A 95 -5.02 -13.04 -7.56
N TRP A 96 -4.17 -12.03 -7.48
CA TRP A 96 -4.38 -10.79 -8.21
C TRP A 96 -4.34 -11.00 -9.72
N THR A 97 -3.44 -11.84 -10.24
CA THR A 97 -3.43 -12.23 -11.67
C THR A 97 -4.68 -13.01 -12.06
N THR A 98 -5.18 -13.92 -11.21
CA THR A 98 -6.44 -14.66 -11.49
C THR A 98 -7.62 -13.72 -11.66
N ILE A 99 -7.75 -12.69 -10.80
CA ILE A 99 -8.86 -11.72 -10.85
C ILE A 99 -8.95 -11.02 -12.22
N VAL A 100 -7.80 -10.63 -12.80
CA VAL A 100 -7.76 -9.82 -14.04
C VAL A 100 -7.57 -10.63 -15.31
N THR A 101 -7.34 -11.94 -15.21
CA THR A 101 -7.24 -12.83 -16.39
C THR A 101 -8.42 -13.80 -16.48
N GLY A 102 -9.10 -14.07 -15.35
CA GLY A 102 -10.10 -15.14 -15.25
C GLY A 102 -9.53 -16.54 -15.43
N ALA A 103 -8.20 -16.68 -15.48
CA ALA A 103 -7.51 -17.93 -15.77
C ALA A 103 -7.02 -18.60 -14.48
N SER A 104 -6.82 -19.92 -14.50
CA SER A 104 -6.19 -20.63 -13.39
C SER A 104 -4.68 -20.42 -13.36
N LEU A 105 -4.02 -20.70 -12.24
CA LEU A 105 -2.57 -20.59 -12.08
C LEU A 105 -1.80 -21.43 -13.11
N GLY A 106 -2.28 -22.63 -13.42
CA GLY A 106 -1.66 -23.47 -14.46
C GLY A 106 -1.78 -22.87 -15.86
N THR A 107 -2.74 -21.96 -16.08
CA THR A 107 -2.94 -21.26 -17.33
C THR A 107 -2.15 -19.96 -17.39
N HIS A 108 -2.28 -19.08 -16.40
CA HIS A 108 -1.58 -17.79 -16.41
C HIS A 108 -0.12 -17.88 -15.98
N GLY A 109 0.33 -18.92 -15.27
CA GLY A 109 1.75 -19.17 -15.00
C GLY A 109 2.33 -18.49 -13.74
N ILE A 110 1.69 -17.42 -13.24
CA ILE A 110 2.05 -16.79 -11.97
C ILE A 110 1.65 -17.69 -10.78
N THR A 111 2.57 -18.49 -10.27
CA THR A 111 2.25 -19.52 -9.26
C THR A 111 2.65 -19.18 -7.83
N CYS A 112 3.52 -18.19 -7.63
CA CYS A 112 4.04 -17.81 -6.32
C CYS A 112 4.63 -16.39 -6.32
N PHE A 113 5.02 -15.89 -5.15
CA PHE A 113 5.96 -14.75 -5.03
C PHE A 113 7.31 -15.07 -5.64
N ASN A 114 7.78 -16.31 -5.49
CA ASN A 114 9.03 -16.81 -6.06
C ASN A 114 8.69 -17.84 -7.14
N VAL A 115 8.70 -17.42 -8.40
CA VAL A 115 8.40 -18.25 -9.56
C VAL A 115 9.67 -18.95 -10.02
N HIS A 116 9.53 -20.21 -10.42
CA HIS A 116 10.62 -21.00 -10.99
C HIS A 116 10.36 -21.21 -12.49
N ASN A 117 11.33 -20.87 -13.34
CA ASN A 117 11.20 -21.10 -14.77
C ASN A 117 11.74 -22.49 -15.14
N PRO A 118 10.98 -23.28 -15.93
CA PRO A 118 11.48 -24.56 -16.43
C PRO A 118 12.81 -24.38 -17.18
N GLY A 119 13.85 -25.07 -16.71
CA GLY A 119 15.20 -24.99 -17.26
C GLY A 119 16.20 -24.31 -16.31
N ASP A 120 15.73 -23.53 -15.34
CA ASP A 120 16.59 -22.97 -14.30
C ASP A 120 17.01 -24.04 -13.28
N PRO A 121 18.15 -23.85 -12.56
CA PRO A 121 18.47 -24.66 -11.40
C PRO A 121 17.38 -24.60 -10.32
N LEU A 122 17.14 -25.70 -9.59
CA LEU A 122 16.03 -25.80 -8.61
C LEU A 122 16.08 -24.77 -7.47
N ASN A 123 17.25 -24.23 -7.16
CA ASN A 123 17.45 -23.21 -6.14
C ASN A 123 17.36 -21.77 -6.68
N VAL A 124 17.03 -21.61 -7.97
CA VAL A 124 16.87 -20.32 -8.62
C VAL A 124 15.38 -20.04 -8.82
N THR A 125 14.96 -18.90 -8.29
CA THR A 125 13.62 -18.35 -8.48
C THR A 125 13.73 -16.86 -8.78
N HIS A 126 12.70 -16.30 -9.39
CA HIS A 126 12.55 -14.88 -9.64
C HIS A 126 11.23 -14.39 -9.04
N GLN A 127 11.12 -13.09 -8.81
CA GLN A 127 9.91 -12.50 -8.25
C GLN A 127 8.78 -12.55 -9.28
N GLY A 128 7.60 -13.05 -8.89
CA GLY A 128 6.40 -13.17 -9.74
C GLY A 128 5.70 -11.85 -10.05
N PHE A 129 6.46 -10.81 -10.41
CA PHE A 129 5.99 -9.47 -10.70
C PHE A 129 6.24 -9.04 -12.15
N ASP A 130 6.91 -9.88 -12.95
CA ASP A 130 7.14 -9.65 -14.38
C ASP A 130 5.91 -10.08 -15.19
N THR A 131 5.35 -9.18 -16.00
CA THR A 131 4.22 -9.50 -16.89
C THR A 131 4.58 -10.53 -17.94
N ALA A 132 5.86 -10.67 -18.29
CA ALA A 132 6.32 -11.71 -19.21
C ALA A 132 6.11 -13.14 -18.67
N ASP A 133 5.99 -13.30 -17.34
CA ASP A 133 5.69 -14.58 -16.71
C ASP A 133 4.21 -14.97 -16.88
N CYS A 134 3.34 -13.99 -17.18
CA CYS A 134 1.92 -14.21 -17.37
C CYS A 134 1.60 -14.68 -18.79
N ARG A 135 1.03 -15.88 -18.90
CA ARG A 135 0.67 -16.52 -20.18
C ARG A 135 -0.79 -16.32 -20.58
N ALA A 136 -1.58 -15.70 -19.71
CA ALA A 136 -2.99 -15.39 -19.96
C ALA A 136 -3.15 -13.91 -20.30
N GLU A 137 -4.20 -13.61 -21.05
CA GLU A 137 -4.53 -12.23 -21.38
C GLU A 137 -5.16 -11.50 -20.20
N TYR A 138 -4.69 -10.28 -19.93
CA TYR A 138 -5.33 -9.39 -18.99
C TYR A 138 -6.57 -8.71 -19.57
N ILE A 139 -7.58 -8.50 -18.74
CA ILE A 139 -8.86 -7.88 -19.12
C ILE A 139 -8.70 -6.49 -19.74
N TRP A 140 -7.72 -5.69 -19.30
CA TRP A 140 -7.45 -4.38 -19.89
C TRP A 140 -6.90 -4.47 -21.31
N ASN A 141 -6.14 -5.52 -21.64
CA ASN A 141 -5.67 -5.73 -23.01
C ASN A 141 -6.83 -6.14 -23.94
N ALA A 142 -7.76 -6.96 -23.43
CA ALA A 142 -8.99 -7.29 -24.14
C ALA A 142 -9.87 -6.05 -24.37
N ALA A 143 -10.00 -5.21 -23.34
CA ALA A 143 -10.74 -3.96 -23.41
C ALA A 143 -10.13 -2.98 -24.44
N GLU A 144 -8.80 -2.85 -24.45
CA GLU A 144 -8.09 -1.96 -25.36
C GLU A 144 -8.33 -2.31 -26.84
N ARG A 145 -8.40 -3.61 -27.20
CA ARG A 145 -8.71 -4.03 -28.58
C ARG A 145 -10.07 -3.56 -29.09
N VAL A 146 -11.02 -3.29 -28.20
CA VAL A 146 -12.35 -2.78 -28.54
C VAL A 146 -12.46 -1.27 -28.28
N GLY A 147 -11.32 -0.58 -28.17
CA GLY A 147 -11.24 0.87 -28.04
C GLY A 147 -11.55 1.40 -26.64
N LYS A 148 -11.43 0.58 -25.60
CA LYS A 148 -11.65 0.97 -24.20
C LYS A 148 -10.35 1.36 -23.52
N ARG A 149 -10.42 2.32 -22.61
CA ARG A 149 -9.25 2.84 -21.87
C ARG A 149 -9.27 2.37 -20.43
N SER A 150 -8.11 1.95 -19.93
CA SER A 150 -7.96 1.45 -18.55
C SER A 150 -7.00 2.34 -17.76
N ILE A 151 -7.34 2.55 -16.49
CA ILE A 151 -6.45 3.10 -15.46
C ILE A 151 -6.14 1.99 -14.47
N ILE A 152 -4.87 1.74 -14.21
CA ILE A 152 -4.39 0.69 -13.29
C ILE A 152 -3.50 1.38 -12.25
N ILE A 153 -3.82 1.24 -10.96
CA ILE A 153 -3.05 1.86 -9.87
C ILE A 153 -2.63 0.78 -8.88
N ASN A 154 -1.33 0.67 -8.67
CA ASN A 154 -0.69 -0.20 -7.70
C ASN A 154 -1.07 -1.69 -7.83
N TYR A 155 -1.54 -2.14 -8.99
CA TYR A 155 -2.01 -3.52 -9.14
C TYR A 155 -0.81 -4.48 -9.28
N PRO A 156 -0.64 -5.49 -8.40
CA PRO A 156 0.59 -6.28 -8.39
C PRO A 156 0.67 -7.24 -9.58
N SER A 157 1.90 -7.61 -9.93
CA SER A 157 2.19 -8.55 -11.04
C SER A 157 1.76 -8.06 -12.41
N THR A 158 1.81 -6.74 -12.61
CA THR A 158 1.45 -6.11 -13.90
C THR A 158 2.57 -5.23 -14.47
N TRP A 159 3.82 -5.38 -14.02
CA TRP A 159 4.96 -4.65 -14.55
C TRP A 159 5.89 -5.50 -15.42
N PRO A 160 6.45 -4.99 -16.53
CA PRO A 160 6.14 -3.72 -17.18
C PRO A 160 4.70 -3.67 -17.70
N PRO A 161 4.10 -2.48 -17.86
CA PRO A 161 2.73 -2.33 -18.34
C PRO A 161 2.50 -2.98 -19.71
N THR A 162 1.39 -3.70 -19.87
CA THR A 162 1.02 -4.34 -21.14
C THR A 162 0.06 -3.50 -21.99
N ILE A 163 -0.56 -2.49 -21.40
CA ILE A 163 -1.44 -1.52 -22.06
C ILE A 163 -0.64 -0.59 -22.98
N LYS A 164 -1.26 -0.09 -24.06
CA LYS A 164 -0.65 0.97 -24.91
C LYS A 164 -1.46 2.26 -24.84
N GLU A 165 -2.77 2.16 -24.82
CA GLU A 165 -3.73 3.27 -24.78
C GLU A 165 -4.42 3.37 -23.41
N GLY A 166 -3.63 3.57 -22.35
CA GLY A 166 -4.13 3.66 -20.97
C GLY A 166 -3.08 4.22 -20.01
N ILE A 167 -3.36 4.09 -18.71
CA ILE A 167 -2.48 4.57 -17.65
C ILE A 167 -2.22 3.45 -16.65
N GLN A 168 -0.96 3.26 -16.28
CA GLN A 168 -0.58 2.40 -15.18
C GLN A 168 0.37 3.13 -14.22
N ILE A 169 0.08 3.06 -12.93
CA ILE A 169 0.93 3.54 -11.83
C ILE A 169 1.32 2.33 -11.00
N GLY A 170 2.61 2.06 -10.84
CA GLY A 170 3.11 0.92 -10.09
C GLY A 170 2.78 -0.45 -10.70
N GLY A 171 2.84 -1.47 -9.86
CA GLY A 171 2.62 -2.88 -10.22
C GLY A 171 3.89 -3.74 -10.31
N ALA A 172 5.05 -3.13 -10.09
CA ALA A 172 6.33 -3.83 -9.95
C ALA A 172 6.58 -4.37 -8.54
N GLY A 173 5.66 -4.11 -7.61
CA GLY A 173 5.69 -4.48 -6.20
C GLY A 173 4.27 -4.38 -5.61
N LEU A 174 4.16 -4.22 -4.29
CA LEU A 174 2.88 -4.14 -3.58
C LEU A 174 2.50 -2.71 -3.20
N TRP A 175 3.44 -1.78 -3.35
CA TRP A 175 3.23 -0.34 -3.26
C TRP A 175 3.90 0.43 -4.40
N VAL A 176 3.56 1.71 -4.54
CA VAL A 176 4.25 2.63 -5.45
C VAL A 176 5.70 2.84 -4.97
N ASN A 177 6.66 3.01 -5.87
CA ASN A 177 8.10 3.00 -5.57
C ASN A 177 8.68 1.65 -5.11
N GLU A 178 7.88 0.60 -4.88
CA GLU A 178 8.39 -0.74 -4.57
C GLU A 178 8.75 -1.50 -5.85
N TRP A 179 9.91 -2.15 -5.86
CA TRP A 179 10.46 -2.87 -6.99
C TRP A 179 10.82 -4.30 -6.62
N ARG A 180 10.15 -5.25 -7.29
CA ARG A 180 10.46 -6.68 -7.31
C ARG A 180 10.75 -7.18 -8.72
N TYR A 181 10.33 -6.43 -9.75
CA TYR A 181 10.65 -6.70 -11.14
C TYR A 181 12.16 -6.76 -11.39
N LYS A 182 12.66 -7.93 -11.79
CA LYS A 182 14.09 -8.22 -12.02
C LYS A 182 14.99 -7.87 -10.83
N GLN A 183 14.45 -7.94 -9.62
CA GLN A 183 15.20 -7.71 -8.38
C GLN A 183 15.32 -8.99 -7.56
N THR A 184 16.37 -9.06 -6.74
CA THR A 184 16.47 -10.02 -5.66
C THR A 184 15.85 -9.43 -4.39
N GLY A 185 14.74 -10.01 -3.96
CA GLY A 185 13.96 -9.50 -2.83
C GLY A 185 13.29 -8.17 -3.15
N VAL A 186 12.97 -7.41 -2.11
CA VAL A 186 12.24 -6.16 -2.24
C VAL A 186 13.19 -4.97 -2.27
N LYS A 187 12.95 -4.05 -3.21
CA LYS A 187 13.71 -2.82 -3.41
C LYS A 187 12.78 -1.62 -3.46
N CYS A 188 13.36 -0.44 -3.34
CA CYS A 188 12.70 0.84 -3.55
C CYS A 188 13.55 1.76 -4.43
N THR A 189 12.97 2.74 -5.09
CA THR A 189 13.69 3.57 -6.06
C THR A 189 14.95 4.24 -5.49
N LEU A 190 14.87 4.89 -4.32
CA LEU A 190 16.00 5.66 -3.73
C LEU A 190 16.42 5.21 -2.34
N ALA A 191 15.51 5.10 -1.37
CA ALA A 191 15.83 4.56 -0.05
C ALA A 191 14.56 4.17 0.71
N GLY A 192 14.67 3.10 1.50
CA GLY A 192 13.68 2.78 2.51
C GLY A 192 13.68 3.79 3.66
N GLU A 193 12.77 3.56 4.60
CA GLU A 193 12.64 4.35 5.83
C GLU A 193 13.90 4.31 6.71
N GLN A 194 14.06 5.36 7.53
CA GLN A 194 15.25 5.56 8.34
C GLN A 194 14.90 6.04 9.74
N LEU A 195 15.64 5.52 10.72
CA LEU A 195 15.61 5.97 12.10
C LEU A 195 16.99 6.50 12.47
N PHE A 196 17.03 7.68 13.07
CA PHE A 196 18.20 8.22 13.75
C PHE A 196 17.90 8.28 15.25
N ALA A 197 18.71 7.62 16.07
CA ALA A 197 18.49 7.57 17.50
C ALA A 197 19.79 7.62 18.29
N THR A 198 19.76 8.14 19.52
CA THR A 198 20.92 8.04 20.43
C THR A 198 21.11 6.62 20.96
N GLU A 199 20.03 5.85 21.04
CA GLU A 199 20.04 4.43 21.37
C GLU A 199 20.26 3.54 20.14
N GLU A 200 20.60 2.27 20.37
CA GLU A 200 20.79 1.29 19.30
C GLU A 200 19.46 0.58 18.98
N TYR A 201 19.05 0.67 17.71
CA TYR A 201 17.89 -0.05 17.18
C TYR A 201 18.32 -0.93 16.01
N PRO A 202 17.69 -2.11 15.80
CA PRO A 202 17.92 -2.93 14.62
C PRO A 202 17.71 -2.12 13.34
N GLN A 203 18.73 -2.09 12.47
CA GLN A 203 18.77 -1.29 11.24
C GLN A 203 18.61 0.24 11.46
N GLY A 204 18.55 0.74 12.69
CA GLY A 204 18.60 2.17 12.99
C GLY A 204 20.01 2.73 12.78
N THR A 205 20.10 4.05 12.66
CA THR A 205 21.37 4.78 12.65
C THR A 205 21.59 5.39 14.03
N THR A 206 22.53 4.83 14.79
CA THR A 206 22.92 5.43 16.08
C THR A 206 23.69 6.71 15.86
N ILE A 207 23.20 7.82 16.43
CA ILE A 207 23.81 9.15 16.36
C ILE A 207 24.43 9.53 17.70
N LYS A 208 25.46 10.38 17.65
CA LYS A 208 26.14 10.88 18.85
C LYS A 208 25.96 12.39 18.96
N LEU A 209 25.29 12.80 20.02
CA LEU A 209 25.15 14.21 20.36
C LEU A 209 26.46 14.78 20.88
N ARG A 210 26.76 16.00 20.47
CA ARG A 210 27.94 16.79 20.88
C ARG A 210 27.56 18.26 20.95
N THR A 211 28.36 19.09 21.61
CA THR A 211 28.14 20.55 21.61
C THR A 211 28.08 21.08 20.18
N ALA A 212 27.08 21.91 19.87
CA ALA A 212 26.94 22.49 18.54
C ALA A 212 28.07 23.49 18.24
N GLU A 213 28.71 23.34 17.08
CA GLU A 213 29.84 24.16 16.67
C GLU A 213 29.76 24.52 15.19
N GLY A 214 30.13 25.76 14.85
CA GLY A 214 30.20 26.23 13.47
C GLY A 214 28.85 26.48 12.80
N TRP A 215 27.78 26.68 13.58
CA TRP A 215 26.46 27.03 13.05
C TRP A 215 26.32 28.54 12.78
N GLU A 216 25.82 28.87 11.60
CA GLU A 216 25.43 30.24 11.24
C GLU A 216 23.99 30.54 11.67
N ASN A 217 23.72 31.82 11.95
CA ASN A 217 22.39 32.33 12.31
C ASN A 217 21.75 31.67 13.54
N MET A 218 22.57 31.25 14.52
CA MET A 218 22.09 30.69 15.78
C MET A 218 21.21 31.68 16.56
N PRO A 219 20.07 31.24 17.09
CA PRO A 219 19.31 32.04 18.06
C PRO A 219 20.08 32.11 19.39
N ASP A 220 19.68 33.06 20.24
CA ASP A 220 20.19 33.16 21.61
C ASP A 220 19.61 32.01 22.45
N VAL A 221 20.47 31.09 22.88
CA VAL A 221 20.08 29.85 23.58
C VAL A 221 21.05 29.56 24.72
N SER A 222 20.58 28.87 25.75
CA SER A 222 21.41 28.51 26.91
C SER A 222 22.49 27.49 26.56
N ARG A 223 22.15 26.52 25.71
CA ARG A 223 23.05 25.52 25.14
C ARG A 223 22.44 24.92 23.87
N ALA A 224 23.30 24.34 23.04
CA ALA A 224 22.89 23.65 21.82
C ALA A 224 23.71 22.37 21.63
N LEU A 225 23.06 21.31 21.17
CA LEU A 225 23.69 20.05 20.79
C LEU A 225 23.49 19.79 19.29
N GLU A 226 24.41 19.09 18.66
CA GLU A 226 24.30 18.67 17.27
C GLU A 226 24.61 17.18 17.11
N ALA A 227 24.17 16.62 15.98
CA ALA A 227 24.64 15.33 15.48
C ALA A 227 24.63 15.29 13.95
N ASP A 228 25.45 14.42 13.38
CA ASP A 228 25.39 14.12 11.95
C ASP A 228 24.29 13.10 11.68
N LEU A 229 23.53 13.32 10.60
CA LEU A 229 22.49 12.44 10.09
C LEU A 229 22.94 11.85 8.74
N PRO A 230 23.83 10.84 8.73
CA PRO A 230 24.27 10.21 7.50
C PRO A 230 23.14 9.37 6.92
N LEU A 231 22.59 9.78 5.77
CA LEU A 231 21.50 9.06 5.13
C LEU A 231 21.95 7.65 4.71
N LYS A 232 21.03 6.68 4.84
CA LYS A 232 21.23 5.27 4.51
C LYS A 232 20.31 4.87 3.36
N TYR A 233 20.89 4.56 2.22
CA TYR A 233 20.18 4.14 1.01
C TYR A 233 19.88 2.63 1.00
N ARG A 234 19.28 2.13 2.09
CA ARG A 234 18.84 0.74 2.17
C ARG A 234 17.77 0.47 1.13
N LEU A 235 17.80 -0.74 0.55
CA LEU A 235 16.85 -1.23 -0.45
C LEU A 235 16.85 -0.44 -1.78
N ALA A 236 17.74 0.54 -1.98
CA ALA A 236 17.81 1.32 -3.20
C ALA A 236 18.03 0.43 -4.43
N VAL A 237 17.29 0.72 -5.51
CA VAL A 237 17.56 0.15 -6.84
C VAL A 237 18.76 0.84 -7.47
N PHE A 238 18.89 2.15 -7.29
CA PHE A 238 19.99 2.95 -7.81
C PHE A 238 21.05 3.20 -6.74
N ASP A 239 22.32 3.20 -7.13
CA ASP A 239 23.38 3.67 -6.24
C ASP A 239 23.23 5.18 -6.05
N VAL A 240 23.13 5.63 -4.80
CA VAL A 240 22.94 7.05 -4.46
C VAL A 240 24.20 7.59 -3.81
N GLU A 241 24.64 8.79 -4.23
CA GLU A 241 25.81 9.44 -3.62
C GLU A 241 25.56 9.74 -2.12
N PRO A 242 26.55 9.50 -1.24
CA PRO A 242 26.43 9.76 0.18
C PRO A 242 26.05 11.22 0.50
N VAL A 243 24.97 11.40 1.26
CA VAL A 243 24.56 12.68 1.83
C VAL A 243 24.51 12.58 3.35
N THR A 244 25.02 13.62 4.02
CA THR A 244 24.91 13.80 5.46
C THR A 244 24.22 15.13 5.73
N TRP A 245 23.15 15.09 6.51
CA TRP A 245 22.51 16.28 7.06
C TRP A 245 22.88 16.44 8.53
N TYR A 246 22.38 17.49 9.17
CA TYR A 246 22.68 17.83 10.55
C TYR A 246 21.42 17.96 11.36
N LEU A 247 21.46 17.40 12.57
CA LEU A 247 20.52 17.66 13.65
C LEU A 247 21.09 18.75 14.54
N LEU A 248 20.24 19.68 14.96
CA LEU A 248 20.54 20.69 15.98
C LEU A 248 19.42 20.71 17.02
N LEU A 249 19.78 20.60 18.28
CA LEU A 249 18.87 20.69 19.42
C LEU A 249 19.14 22.00 20.14
N LEU A 250 18.07 22.75 20.45
CA LEU A 250 18.15 24.05 21.09
C LEU A 250 17.50 24.01 22.48
N ASP A 251 18.23 24.51 23.48
CA ASP A 251 17.74 24.68 24.85
C ASP A 251 17.60 26.18 25.16
N GLU A 252 16.35 26.65 25.23
CA GLU A 252 16.02 28.04 25.54
C GLU A 252 16.00 28.33 27.07
N GLY A 253 16.48 27.39 27.90
CA GLY A 253 16.60 27.52 29.35
C GLY A 253 15.66 26.60 30.15
N GLU A 254 14.85 25.79 29.46
CA GLU A 254 13.90 24.83 30.06
C GLU A 254 14.11 23.40 29.54
N GLY A 255 15.29 23.10 29.02
CA GLY A 255 15.62 21.83 28.36
C GLY A 255 15.39 21.86 26.86
N PHE A 256 15.89 20.82 26.17
CA PHE A 256 15.70 20.66 24.73
C PHE A 256 14.24 20.35 24.42
N LYS A 257 13.62 21.19 23.59
CA LYS A 257 12.21 21.02 23.18
C LYS A 257 12.01 21.00 21.67
N LYS A 258 13.05 21.35 20.91
CA LYS A 258 13.00 21.50 19.46
C LYS A 258 14.21 20.84 18.81
N ALA A 259 13.96 20.17 17.70
CA ALA A 259 14.95 19.65 16.78
C ALA A 259 14.89 20.42 15.46
N ILE A 260 16.03 20.89 15.00
CA ILE A 260 16.24 21.48 13.69
C ILE A 260 17.00 20.48 12.83
N ILE A 261 16.51 20.24 11.62
CA ILE A 261 17.18 19.42 10.62
C ILE A 261 17.64 20.34 9.50
N SER A 262 18.90 20.24 9.08
CA SER A 262 19.46 21.10 8.03
C SER A 262 20.46 20.37 7.14
N GLU A 263 20.57 20.80 5.87
CA GLU A 263 21.56 20.26 4.92
C GLU A 263 22.96 20.84 5.17
N GLU A 264 23.01 22.00 5.79
CA GLU A 264 24.22 22.73 6.14
C GLU A 264 24.10 23.28 7.56
N LYS A 265 25.22 23.63 8.19
CA LYS A 265 25.25 24.20 9.54
C LYS A 265 24.80 25.66 9.56
N ASN A 266 23.56 25.91 9.16
CA ASN A 266 22.94 27.23 9.14
C ASN A 266 21.46 27.10 9.51
N VAL A 267 21.05 27.81 10.56
CA VAL A 267 19.67 27.73 11.08
C VAL A 267 18.65 28.31 10.10
N LYS A 268 19.02 29.33 9.30
CA LYS A 268 18.09 29.97 8.36
C LYS A 268 17.76 29.10 7.13
N SER A 269 18.59 28.11 6.81
CA SER A 269 18.38 27.17 5.71
C SER A 269 17.90 25.80 6.19
N ALA A 270 17.40 25.72 7.43
CA ALA A 270 16.83 24.51 7.99
C ALA A 270 15.78 23.89 7.07
N LEU A 271 15.87 22.58 6.90
CA LEU A 271 14.84 21.75 6.25
C LEU A 271 13.56 21.71 7.09
N ALA A 272 13.73 21.67 8.41
CA ALA A 272 12.63 21.48 9.35
C ALA A 272 13.00 21.99 10.74
N GLU A 273 11.97 22.42 11.47
CA GLU A 273 11.97 22.64 12.92
C GLU A 273 10.79 21.84 13.48
N LEU A 274 11.03 20.96 14.45
CA LEU A 274 10.06 20.00 14.97
C LEU A 274 10.07 19.95 16.49
N LYS A 275 8.90 19.78 17.08
CA LYS A 275 8.69 19.26 18.45
C LYS A 275 8.32 17.79 18.40
N VAL A 276 8.37 17.14 19.56
CA VAL A 276 7.98 15.72 19.70
C VAL A 276 6.54 15.53 19.23
N GLY A 277 6.33 14.53 18.38
CA GLY A 277 5.04 14.21 17.76
C GLY A 277 4.77 14.95 16.45
N GLU A 278 5.53 16.01 16.12
CA GLU A 278 5.28 16.79 14.90
C GLU A 278 5.87 16.13 13.65
N TRP A 279 5.11 16.20 12.55
CA TRP A 279 5.57 15.89 11.21
C TRP A 279 5.97 17.16 10.46
N THR A 280 6.96 17.05 9.58
CA THR A 280 7.20 18.08 8.57
C THR A 280 6.10 18.07 7.51
N PRO A 281 5.89 19.17 6.77
CA PRO A 281 5.26 19.08 5.46
C PRO A 281 6.10 18.21 4.51
N ASN A 282 5.57 17.95 3.31
CA ASN A 282 6.32 17.29 2.24
C ASN A 282 7.60 18.08 1.90
N ILE A 283 8.76 17.45 2.05
CA ILE A 283 10.07 18.01 1.67
C ILE A 283 10.53 17.31 0.40
N THR A 284 10.97 18.11 -0.58
CA THR A 284 11.50 17.62 -1.85
C THR A 284 12.98 17.93 -1.99
N ARG A 285 13.81 16.94 -2.37
CA ARG A 285 15.23 17.12 -2.68
C ARG A 285 15.67 16.28 -3.87
N ARG A 286 16.76 16.68 -4.50
CA ARG A 286 17.38 15.95 -5.61
C ARG A 286 18.59 15.17 -5.12
N PHE A 287 18.64 13.91 -5.52
CA PHE A 287 19.72 12.99 -5.18
C PHE A 287 20.43 12.58 -6.47
N LYS A 288 21.76 12.57 -6.43
CA LYS A 288 22.57 12.08 -7.54
C LYS A 288 22.66 10.57 -7.45
N THR A 289 22.29 9.88 -8.52
CA THR A 289 22.26 8.42 -8.60
C THR A 289 23.06 7.90 -9.78
N SER A 290 23.26 6.58 -9.85
CA SER A 290 23.86 5.89 -10.99
C SER A 290 23.11 6.13 -12.32
N GLU A 291 21.80 6.45 -12.26
CA GLU A 291 20.93 6.74 -13.41
C GLU A 291 20.65 8.25 -13.59
N GLY A 292 21.50 9.10 -13.01
CA GLY A 292 21.35 10.57 -13.07
C GLY A 292 20.66 11.15 -11.84
N GLN A 293 20.21 12.40 -11.93
CA GLN A 293 19.54 13.05 -10.81
C GLN A 293 18.08 12.59 -10.70
N LYS A 294 17.67 12.23 -9.48
CA LYS A 294 16.31 11.83 -9.14
C LYS A 294 15.76 12.76 -8.07
N GLU A 295 14.51 13.18 -8.24
CA GLU A 295 13.79 13.97 -7.25
C GLU A 295 13.04 13.04 -6.29
N ALA A 296 13.19 13.28 -4.99
CA ALA A 296 12.56 12.52 -3.92
C ALA A 296 11.72 13.41 -3.03
N ILE A 297 10.59 12.88 -2.57
CA ILE A 297 9.71 13.48 -1.58
C ILE A 297 9.69 12.63 -0.31
N PHE A 298 9.73 13.27 0.86
CA PHE A 298 9.78 12.60 2.16
C PHE A 298 9.30 13.53 3.29
N ARG A 299 9.15 12.99 4.50
CA ARG A 299 8.87 13.72 5.74
C ARG A 299 9.73 13.22 6.90
N PHE A 300 9.90 14.08 7.88
CA PHE A 300 10.43 13.72 9.20
C PHE A 300 9.33 13.73 10.26
N LYS A 301 9.47 12.86 11.27
CA LYS A 301 8.77 12.96 12.55
C LYS A 301 9.78 12.92 13.69
N LEU A 302 9.70 13.87 14.61
CA LEU A 302 10.44 13.77 15.86
C LEU A 302 9.64 12.88 16.81
N LEU A 303 10.13 11.67 17.06
CA LEU A 303 9.44 10.68 17.89
C LEU A 303 9.70 10.93 19.37
N GLU A 304 10.94 11.22 19.73
CA GLU A 304 11.36 11.39 21.13
C GLU A 304 12.46 12.47 21.23
N LEU A 305 12.43 13.25 22.31
CA LEU A 305 13.48 14.20 22.68
C LEU A 305 13.43 14.40 24.20
N GLU A 306 14.49 13.97 24.89
CA GLU A 306 14.63 14.15 26.33
C GLU A 306 15.09 15.59 26.65
N PRO A 307 14.51 16.25 27.67
CA PRO A 307 14.85 17.63 28.01
C PRO A 307 16.33 17.86 28.36
N ASP A 308 17.02 16.84 28.87
CA ASP A 308 18.43 16.92 29.23
C ASP A 308 19.37 16.65 28.04
N GLY A 309 18.86 16.11 26.94
CA GLY A 309 19.59 15.73 25.73
C GLY A 309 20.11 14.31 25.74
N SER A 310 19.67 13.43 26.66
CA SER A 310 20.11 12.02 26.71
C SER A 310 19.50 11.15 25.61
N GLY A 311 18.27 11.47 25.20
CA GLY A 311 17.46 10.69 24.26
C GLY A 311 16.99 11.53 23.08
N VAL A 312 17.22 11.03 21.86
CA VAL A 312 16.58 11.56 20.64
C VAL A 312 16.19 10.39 19.77
N LYS A 313 15.01 10.47 19.17
CA LYS A 313 14.53 9.53 18.16
C LYS A 313 13.86 10.30 17.02
N LEU A 314 14.46 10.29 15.84
CA LEU A 314 14.02 11.00 14.64
C LEU A 314 13.75 10.01 13.53
N TYR A 315 12.52 9.98 13.03
CA TYR A 315 12.09 9.16 11.90
C TYR A 315 12.12 9.96 10.60
N LEU A 316 12.56 9.31 9.53
CA LEU A 316 12.52 9.79 8.15
C LEU A 316 11.80 8.73 7.31
N THR A 317 10.72 9.14 6.64
CA THR A 317 10.00 8.28 5.69
C THR A 317 10.94 7.80 4.57
N PRO A 318 10.55 6.79 3.78
CA PRO A 318 11.30 6.45 2.57
C PRO A 318 11.55 7.69 1.70
N LEU A 319 12.69 7.71 1.00
CA LEU A 319 12.96 8.71 -0.03
C LEU A 319 12.16 8.30 -1.27
N CYS A 320 10.94 8.81 -1.40
CA CYS A 320 10.00 8.36 -2.43
C CYS A 320 10.30 9.08 -3.74
N ALA A 321 10.68 8.37 -4.80
CA ALA A 321 10.92 9.00 -6.09
C ALA A 321 9.59 9.50 -6.69
N LEU A 322 9.66 10.63 -7.38
CA LEU A 322 8.50 11.25 -8.04
C LEU A 322 8.31 10.78 -9.50
N GLU A 323 9.14 9.86 -9.98
CA GLU A 323 9.15 9.37 -11.36
C GLU A 323 9.65 7.92 -11.44
N GLY A 324 9.49 7.30 -12.62
CA GLY A 324 9.99 5.97 -12.95
C GLY A 324 9.03 4.81 -12.66
N TRP A 325 7.88 5.07 -12.04
CA TRP A 325 6.89 4.06 -11.66
C TRP A 325 5.57 4.18 -12.44
N GLY A 326 5.49 5.07 -13.43
CA GLY A 326 4.27 5.34 -14.19
C GLY A 326 4.41 5.04 -15.69
N TYR A 327 3.28 4.73 -16.32
CA TYR A 327 3.15 4.60 -17.77
C TYR A 327 1.86 5.30 -18.24
N PRO A 328 1.93 6.17 -19.26
CA PRO A 328 3.18 6.69 -19.83
C PRO A 328 3.95 7.52 -18.77
N GLU A 329 5.27 7.67 -18.92
CA GLU A 329 6.16 8.21 -17.87
C GLU A 329 5.71 9.60 -17.38
N GLU A 330 5.16 10.42 -18.27
CA GLU A 330 4.73 11.79 -17.97
C GLU A 330 3.63 11.84 -16.91
N ILE A 331 2.89 10.74 -16.69
CA ILE A 331 1.81 10.70 -15.70
C ILE A 331 2.32 10.93 -14.27
N CYS A 332 3.55 10.52 -13.96
CA CYS A 332 4.14 10.70 -12.64
C CYS A 332 4.18 12.18 -12.26
N GLY A 333 4.52 13.06 -13.21
CA GLY A 333 4.62 14.50 -13.00
C GLY A 333 3.28 15.21 -12.80
N GLU A 334 2.19 14.59 -13.24
CA GLU A 334 0.84 15.13 -13.12
C GLU A 334 0.21 14.89 -11.74
N ILE A 335 0.61 13.82 -11.04
CA ILE A 335 0.08 13.49 -9.71
C ILE A 335 0.68 14.44 -8.67
N LYS A 336 -0.18 15.09 -7.90
CA LYS A 336 0.18 15.96 -6.77
C LYS A 336 -0.61 15.52 -5.55
N SER A 337 0.08 15.42 -4.43
CA SER A 337 -0.51 15.17 -3.12
C SER A 337 0.20 16.06 -2.12
N GLU A 338 -0.56 16.95 -1.48
CA GLU A 338 -0.03 17.81 -0.41
C GLU A 338 0.11 17.02 0.89
N GLY A 339 -0.82 16.09 1.12
CA GLY A 339 -0.93 15.30 2.36
C GLY A 339 -0.19 13.97 2.33
N GLY A 340 0.05 13.38 1.16
CA GLY A 340 0.54 12.01 1.04
C GLY A 340 1.90 11.84 0.36
N LEU A 341 2.41 10.61 0.38
CA LEU A 341 3.67 10.17 -0.22
C LEU A 341 3.50 8.86 -1.01
N PRO A 342 4.14 8.68 -2.20
CA PRO A 342 4.12 7.43 -2.95
C PRO A 342 5.09 6.40 -2.33
N MET A 343 4.77 5.88 -1.15
CA MET A 343 5.69 5.07 -0.35
C MET A 343 5.85 3.63 -0.85
N PRO A 344 7.07 3.05 -0.81
CA PRO A 344 7.34 1.65 -1.16
C PRO A 344 6.92 0.65 -0.08
N HIS A 345 6.99 0.99 1.21
CA HIS A 345 6.56 0.14 2.32
C HIS A 345 6.00 1.05 3.39
N ALA A 346 4.69 1.27 3.42
CA ALA A 346 4.03 2.23 4.30
C ALA A 346 4.13 1.83 5.79
N GLY A 347 5.29 2.01 6.41
CA GLY A 347 5.54 1.83 7.85
C GLY A 347 5.74 0.39 8.32
N PHE A 348 5.58 -0.60 7.45
CA PHE A 348 5.70 -2.02 7.81
C PHE A 348 7.06 -2.36 8.44
N GLN A 349 8.18 -1.83 7.93
CA GLN A 349 9.48 -2.14 8.51
C GLN A 349 9.70 -1.40 9.82
N ALA A 350 9.38 -0.10 9.88
CA ALA A 350 9.51 0.66 11.13
C ALA A 350 8.69 0.06 12.27
N PHE A 351 7.47 -0.39 12.00
CA PHE A 351 6.63 -0.98 13.03
C PHE A 351 7.18 -2.32 13.54
N ASN A 352 7.63 -3.21 12.64
CA ASN A 352 8.20 -4.50 13.03
C ASN A 352 9.59 -4.38 13.69
N LEU A 353 10.33 -3.30 13.42
CA LEU A 353 11.61 -3.02 14.05
C LEU A 353 11.47 -2.18 15.33
N GLU A 354 10.23 -1.91 15.77
CA GLU A 354 9.91 -1.11 16.98
C GLU A 354 10.49 0.32 16.92
N TRP A 355 10.66 0.84 15.70
CA TRP A 355 11.05 2.22 15.49
C TRP A 355 9.90 3.17 15.80
N VAL A 356 8.67 2.75 15.55
CA VAL A 356 7.45 3.56 15.71
C VAL A 356 6.41 2.78 16.51
N ASP A 357 5.55 3.51 17.22
CA ASP A 357 4.38 2.97 17.90
C ASP A 357 3.20 2.75 16.93
N GLY A 358 2.08 2.24 17.45
CA GLY A 358 0.88 1.97 16.67
C GLY A 358 0.24 3.23 16.07
N GLU A 359 0.23 4.33 16.82
CA GLU A 359 -0.32 5.61 16.35
C GLU A 359 0.51 6.16 15.18
N THR A 360 1.83 6.21 15.33
CA THR A 360 2.72 6.66 14.26
C THR A 360 2.68 5.71 13.04
N PHE A 361 2.51 4.40 13.26
CA PHE A 361 2.31 3.46 12.16
C PHE A 361 1.05 3.79 11.34
N LEU A 362 -0.07 4.09 12.00
CA LEU A 362 -1.32 4.51 11.33
C LEU A 362 -1.15 5.83 10.59
N GLU A 363 -0.44 6.80 11.15
CA GLU A 363 -0.11 8.06 10.45
C GLU A 363 0.72 7.81 9.18
N ILE A 364 1.71 6.90 9.23
CA ILE A 364 2.53 6.55 8.05
C ILE A 364 1.67 5.86 6.98
N LEU A 365 0.76 4.97 7.37
CA LEU A 365 -0.20 4.36 6.46
C LEU A 365 -1.10 5.41 5.81
N GLU A 366 -1.59 6.38 6.59
CA GLU A 366 -2.42 7.48 6.09
C GLU A 366 -1.69 8.31 5.03
N LEU A 367 -0.41 8.63 5.24
CA LEU A 367 0.41 9.31 4.22
C LEU A 367 0.44 8.54 2.89
N ALA A 368 0.52 7.21 2.90
CA ALA A 368 0.50 6.40 1.69
C ALA A 368 -0.91 6.32 1.06
N HIS A 369 -1.95 6.20 1.88
CA HIS A 369 -3.34 6.11 1.42
C HIS A 369 -3.85 7.43 0.85
N VAL A 370 -3.53 8.57 1.47
CA VAL A 370 -3.86 9.89 0.94
C VAL A 370 -3.24 10.08 -0.44
N TRP A 371 -2.00 9.64 -0.64
CA TRP A 371 -1.39 9.70 -1.97
C TRP A 371 -2.11 8.84 -3.00
N LEU A 372 -2.46 7.59 -2.65
CA LEU A 372 -3.22 6.71 -3.53
C LEU A 372 -4.60 7.28 -3.87
N ALA A 373 -5.27 7.89 -2.88
CA ALA A 373 -6.56 8.55 -3.05
C ALA A 373 -6.45 9.78 -3.97
N ASP A 374 -5.47 10.64 -3.75
CA ASP A 374 -5.21 11.83 -4.58
C ASP A 374 -4.88 11.43 -6.03
N ALA A 375 -4.04 10.40 -6.21
CA ALA A 375 -3.72 9.86 -7.52
C ALA A 375 -4.97 9.30 -8.24
N ALA A 376 -5.76 8.49 -7.54
CA ALA A 376 -7.01 7.96 -8.06
C ALA A 376 -7.98 9.08 -8.44
N GLU A 377 -8.19 10.05 -7.55
CA GLU A 377 -9.11 11.16 -7.76
C GLU A 377 -8.70 12.01 -8.97
N TYR A 378 -7.42 12.37 -9.06
CA TYR A 378 -6.87 13.10 -10.19
C TYR A 378 -7.12 12.35 -11.50
N LEU A 379 -6.75 11.07 -11.57
CA LEU A 379 -6.87 10.28 -12.80
C LEU A 379 -8.32 10.09 -13.23
N LEU A 380 -9.21 9.77 -12.28
CA LEU A 380 -10.62 9.53 -12.54
C LEU A 380 -11.38 10.79 -13.02
N LYS A 381 -10.94 11.98 -12.58
CA LYS A 381 -11.49 13.28 -12.98
C LYS A 381 -10.91 13.80 -14.30
N ASN A 382 -9.61 13.59 -14.54
CA ASN A 382 -8.89 14.30 -15.61
C ASN A 382 -8.53 13.43 -16.82
N LYS A 383 -8.69 12.10 -16.76
CA LYS A 383 -8.34 11.19 -17.84
C LYS A 383 -9.58 10.48 -18.38
N ASP A 384 -9.58 10.11 -19.67
CA ASP A 384 -10.65 9.27 -20.24
C ASP A 384 -10.42 7.82 -19.84
N TRP A 385 -11.45 7.19 -19.29
CA TRP A 385 -11.38 5.83 -18.78
C TRP A 385 -12.74 5.13 -18.90
N ASP A 386 -12.68 3.85 -19.16
CA ASP A 386 -13.80 2.91 -19.12
C ASP A 386 -13.63 1.88 -18.00
N LEU A 387 -12.38 1.48 -17.71
CA LEU A 387 -12.05 0.55 -16.63
C LEU A 387 -11.06 1.19 -15.66
N TYR A 388 -11.24 0.94 -14.37
CA TYR A 388 -10.32 1.35 -13.31
C TYR A 388 -10.02 0.15 -12.40
N PHE A 389 -8.74 -0.07 -12.10
CA PHE A 389 -8.26 -1.12 -11.22
C PHE A 389 -7.33 -0.53 -10.18
N MET A 390 -7.53 -0.89 -8.91
CA MET A 390 -6.68 -0.47 -7.80
C MET A 390 -6.43 -1.61 -6.84
N HIS A 391 -5.24 -1.64 -6.25
CA HIS A 391 -4.87 -2.50 -5.13
C HIS A 391 -4.30 -1.67 -3.98
N ALA A 392 -4.75 -1.98 -2.76
CA ALA A 392 -4.21 -1.47 -1.52
C ALA A 392 -3.76 -2.65 -0.65
N HIS A 393 -2.49 -2.64 -0.26
CA HIS A 393 -1.84 -3.78 0.40
C HIS A 393 -1.86 -3.73 1.93
N CYS A 394 -2.38 -2.64 2.52
CA CYS A 394 -2.25 -2.38 3.95
C CYS A 394 -2.75 -3.48 4.90
N PRO A 395 -3.87 -4.21 4.66
CA PRO A 395 -4.34 -5.18 5.65
C PRO A 395 -3.41 -6.39 5.73
N ASP A 396 -2.90 -6.88 4.59
CA ASP A 396 -1.94 -7.99 4.54
C ASP A 396 -0.66 -7.67 5.34
N HIS A 397 -0.06 -6.51 5.11
CA HIS A 397 1.10 -6.04 5.88
C HIS A 397 0.79 -5.92 7.39
N ALA A 398 -0.37 -5.38 7.75
CA ALA A 398 -0.80 -5.27 9.15
C ALA A 398 -0.90 -6.67 9.81
N TYR A 399 -1.49 -7.64 9.12
CA TYR A 399 -1.62 -9.01 9.61
C TYR A 399 -0.28 -9.72 9.72
N HIS A 400 0.65 -9.49 8.79
CA HIS A 400 2.01 -9.98 8.91
C HIS A 400 2.72 -9.45 10.17
N SER A 401 2.41 -8.21 10.57
CA SER A 401 2.97 -7.62 11.78
C SER A 401 2.32 -8.16 13.05
N PHE A 402 0.99 -8.29 13.10
CA PHE A 402 0.32 -8.44 14.39
C PHE A 402 -0.90 -9.36 14.42
N ALA A 403 -1.17 -10.17 13.39
CA ALA A 403 -2.32 -11.09 13.41
C ALA A 403 -2.34 -11.99 14.65
N THR A 404 -1.19 -12.54 15.05
CA THR A 404 -1.07 -13.38 16.25
C THR A 404 -1.23 -12.61 17.57
N ARG A 405 -1.04 -11.30 17.56
CA ARG A 405 -1.23 -10.44 18.74
C ARG A 405 -2.67 -9.92 18.84
N MET A 406 -3.44 -10.05 17.76
CA MET A 406 -4.82 -9.57 17.64
C MET A 406 -5.86 -10.68 17.88
N ASP A 407 -5.50 -11.94 17.60
CA ASP A 407 -6.35 -13.10 17.87
C ASP A 407 -6.35 -13.44 19.36
N PRO A 408 -7.51 -13.43 20.06
CA PRO A 408 -7.60 -13.77 21.48
C PRO A 408 -7.06 -15.17 21.85
N LEU A 409 -6.97 -16.09 20.88
CA LEU A 409 -6.42 -17.44 21.11
C LEU A 409 -4.89 -17.47 21.14
N THR A 410 -4.22 -16.46 20.59
CA THR A 410 -2.75 -16.42 20.50
C THR A 410 -2.13 -15.19 21.17
N ALA A 411 -2.92 -14.16 21.46
CA ALA A 411 -2.48 -12.97 22.18
C ALA A 411 -2.05 -13.30 23.62
N GLN A 412 -1.15 -12.49 24.17
CA GLN A 412 -0.65 -12.66 25.54
C GLN A 412 -1.68 -12.25 26.61
N SER A 413 -2.60 -11.34 26.26
CA SER A 413 -3.71 -10.91 27.11
C SER A 413 -4.84 -10.33 26.27
N ASP A 414 -6.02 -10.19 26.89
CA ASP A 414 -7.19 -9.57 26.26
C ASP A 414 -6.93 -8.09 25.91
N GLU A 415 -6.15 -7.37 26.74
CA GLU A 415 -5.76 -5.99 26.48
C GLU A 415 -4.86 -5.87 25.24
N GLN A 416 -3.92 -6.81 25.05
CA GLN A 416 -3.07 -6.85 23.86
C GLN A 416 -3.91 -7.14 22.61
N ALA A 417 -4.79 -8.15 22.68
CA ALA A 417 -5.70 -8.47 21.59
C ALA A 417 -6.52 -7.23 21.19
N LYS A 418 -7.14 -6.59 22.17
CA LYS A 418 -7.95 -5.38 21.94
C LYS A 418 -7.15 -4.24 21.32
N PHE A 419 -5.94 -3.98 21.81
CA PHE A 419 -5.08 -2.93 21.25
C PHE A 419 -4.82 -3.12 19.75
N TYR A 420 -4.49 -4.34 19.30
CA TYR A 420 -4.27 -4.60 17.87
C TYR A 420 -5.56 -4.69 17.06
N GLN A 421 -6.68 -5.06 17.67
CA GLN A 421 -7.99 -4.97 17.04
C GLN A 421 -8.38 -3.51 16.79
N ASP A 422 -8.06 -2.61 17.73
CA ASP A 422 -8.27 -1.17 17.60
C ASP A 422 -7.34 -0.55 16.54
N ILE A 423 -6.13 -1.08 16.32
CA ILE A 423 -5.23 -0.66 15.22
C ILE A 423 -5.72 -1.13 13.85
N GLU A 424 -6.32 -2.30 13.76
CA GLU A 424 -6.83 -2.83 12.48
C GLU A 424 -8.08 -2.07 12.00
N LEU A 425 -8.91 -1.60 12.93
CA LEU A 425 -10.13 -0.85 12.66
C LEU A 425 -9.83 0.54 12.08
#